data_AF-R7AC52-F1
#
_entry.id   AF-R7AC52-F1
#
_cell.length_a   1.000
_cell.length_b   1.000
_cell.length_c   1.000
_cell.angle_alpha   90.00
_cell.angle_beta   90.00
_cell.angle_gamma   90.00
#
_symmetry.space_group_name_H-M   'P 1'
#
loop_
_entity.id
_entity.type
_entity.pdbx_description
1 polymer ?
#
loop_
_entity_poly.entity_id
_entity_poly.type
_entity_poly.pdbx_seq_one_letter_code
_entity_poly.pdbx_strand_id
1 'polypeptide(L)'
;MKLTKKLLSTVTAAALCMSLTSTFAGSFVNVSAANTTAVDMVEDMGLGWNLGNSLSASNTWDSGTLTPEQIETAWGNPLTTEAMIKEVKKAGFKTVRIPVTWYQAMEGKVDMDAYLARVQTVVDYCLDNGLYCIINTHNEASWLNASAQSKFTDLWKKIATYFKDYDEKLVFEDMNEIEITNAQIMTLNQAFVDTVRATGGNNAKRLLLVPASNNNTEKCLSGDFSAPTDSANMVAVSVHYYEPPTFCVAEIGSSWGYTSTWGTNADYTLLEANLDKLEDKFIDKGIPVIIGEYGVVTNEGKDDASIKKFLKKVASYSYGKNGMCAVLWDDSNAGTMKYFDRTSLSWYDNEIKQIFADVISGGTEDPGTKTDRITLTVDEMTAEEKGYSIDMKPYGEMGLTASSVVVEYELTSTKNSKQVSGDVVLSFNFTESGNDDEKTRHCWTFIDNAVGIDKTLTTFEIPVGENAFPTGDKDDDGKDITKTGTFEMDYLKVENWWTWSGVTGDEPALNIKNVTVIFDNFFYPDQPIETTTTTTTTTTTTTTETTTTTTTTTTTTTVEPVGVKGDVNDDGEVTIADVVRLCRYVAQDDTLVPAMTAAQVANADVNGDAIVDSSDITVLARFLAHLVETV
;
A
#
# COMPACT_ATOMS: atom_id res chain seq x y z
N MET A 1 -17.70 7.75 5.85
CA MET A 1 -18.77 8.00 6.85
C MET A 1 -18.87 6.79 7.77
N LYS A 2 -18.25 6.80 8.97
CA LYS A 2 -18.37 5.73 9.97
C LYS A 2 -19.51 6.07 10.94
N LEU A 3 -20.73 5.66 10.60
CA LEU A 3 -21.89 5.57 11.50
C LEU A 3 -22.64 4.29 11.09
N THR A 4 -23.25 3.62 12.07
CA THR A 4 -24.10 2.41 11.98
C THR A 4 -23.44 1.02 11.85
N LYS A 5 -22.78 0.55 12.92
CA LYS A 5 -22.94 -0.87 13.37
C LYS A 5 -23.04 -0.95 14.89
N LYS A 6 -24.19 -0.54 15.44
CA LYS A 6 -24.70 -1.01 16.74
C LYS A 6 -26.21 -1.18 16.64
N LEU A 7 -26.68 -2.31 17.17
CA LEU A 7 -28.06 -2.81 17.25
C LEU A 7 -28.66 -3.44 15.98
N LEU A 8 -28.62 -4.77 15.91
CA LEU A 8 -29.86 -5.56 15.85
C LEU A 8 -29.58 -7.02 16.24
N SER A 9 -29.95 -7.39 17.45
CA SER A 9 -30.27 -8.78 17.76
C SER A 9 -31.62 -8.81 18.46
N THR A 10 -32.44 -9.80 18.08
CA THR A 10 -33.73 -10.21 18.67
C THR A 10 -34.99 -9.43 18.29
N VAL A 11 -35.72 -9.94 17.29
CA VAL A 11 -37.16 -10.25 17.45
C VAL A 11 -37.43 -11.62 16.80
N THR A 12 -37.83 -12.56 17.65
CA THR A 12 -38.13 -13.98 17.34
C THR A 12 -39.55 -14.12 16.79
N ALA A 13 -39.74 -15.03 15.83
CA ALA A 13 -41.07 -15.47 15.39
C ALA A 13 -41.59 -16.68 16.20
N ALA A 14 -42.91 -16.67 16.42
CA ALA A 14 -43.84 -17.78 16.71
C ALA A 14 -44.14 -18.19 18.18
N ALA A 15 -45.24 -17.59 18.68
CA ALA A 15 -46.51 -18.23 19.07
C ALA A 15 -46.59 -19.41 20.08
N LEU A 16 -47.38 -19.13 21.14
CA LEU A 16 -48.34 -19.95 21.91
C LEU A 16 -47.89 -21.01 22.94
N CYS A 17 -48.16 -20.63 24.20
CA CYS A 17 -48.91 -21.34 25.25
C CYS A 17 -48.27 -22.43 26.14
N MET A 18 -48.26 -22.06 27.43
CA MET A 18 -48.56 -22.85 28.65
C MET A 18 -47.45 -23.63 29.38
N SER A 19 -47.00 -22.96 30.46
CA SER A 19 -46.88 -23.46 31.85
C SER A 19 -45.87 -24.57 32.17
N LEU A 20 -44.84 -24.23 32.95
CA LEU A 20 -44.76 -24.52 34.39
C LEU A 20 -43.42 -24.04 34.98
N THR A 21 -43.53 -23.52 36.19
CA THR A 21 -42.52 -22.89 37.04
C THR A 21 -41.36 -23.80 37.44
N SER A 22 -40.11 -23.31 37.37
CA SER A 22 -39.05 -23.69 38.30
C SER A 22 -37.88 -22.69 38.29
N THR A 23 -37.73 -21.99 39.43
CA THR A 23 -36.48 -21.54 40.07
C THR A 23 -35.48 -20.71 39.26
N PHE A 24 -35.49 -19.40 39.52
CA PHE A 24 -34.38 -18.48 39.28
C PHE A 24 -33.16 -18.87 40.12
N ALA A 25 -32.11 -19.37 39.46
CA ALA A 25 -30.73 -19.25 39.91
C ALA A 25 -29.98 -18.56 38.77
N GLY A 26 -29.70 -17.27 38.94
CA GLY A 26 -28.97 -16.48 37.95
C GLY A 26 -27.54 -17.00 37.84
N SER A 27 -27.25 -17.74 36.77
CA SER A 27 -25.90 -17.88 36.26
C SER A 27 -25.51 -16.54 35.62
N PHE A 28 -24.51 -15.87 36.18
CA PHE A 28 -23.80 -14.83 35.45
C PHE A 28 -23.26 -15.47 34.18
N VAL A 29 -23.75 -15.03 33.02
CA VAL A 29 -23.08 -15.32 31.76
C VAL A 29 -21.79 -14.52 31.82
N ASN A 30 -20.67 -15.18 32.12
CA ASN A 30 -19.37 -14.68 31.72
C ASN A 30 -19.46 -14.50 30.21
N VAL A 31 -19.44 -13.25 29.75
CA VAL A 31 -19.16 -12.94 28.36
C VAL A 31 -17.75 -13.47 28.11
N SER A 32 -17.63 -14.63 27.48
CA SER A 32 -16.35 -15.05 26.94
C SER A 32 -15.94 -13.99 25.93
N ALA A 33 -14.69 -13.52 26.02
CA ALA A 33 -14.09 -12.73 24.96
C ALA A 33 -14.45 -13.38 23.61
N ALA A 34 -15.09 -12.63 22.72
CA ALA A 34 -15.21 -13.05 21.33
C ALA A 34 -13.78 -13.34 20.84
N ASN A 35 -13.58 -14.38 20.05
CA ASN A 35 -12.27 -14.68 19.47
C ASN A 35 -11.89 -13.55 18.49
N THR A 36 -11.26 -12.49 18.99
CA THR A 36 -10.69 -11.40 18.19
C THR A 36 -9.54 -11.97 17.36
N THR A 37 -9.55 -11.74 16.04
CA THR A 37 -8.43 -12.13 15.18
C THR A 37 -7.24 -11.18 15.39
N ALA A 38 -6.03 -11.58 14.97
CA ALA A 38 -4.89 -10.66 14.98
C ALA A 38 -5.17 -9.37 14.20
N VAL A 39 -5.88 -9.48 13.06
CA VAL A 39 -6.31 -8.36 12.21
C VAL A 39 -7.23 -7.41 12.96
N ASP A 40 -8.28 -7.93 13.62
CA ASP A 40 -9.22 -7.09 14.39
C ASP A 40 -8.50 -6.37 15.55
N MET A 41 -7.54 -7.04 16.19
CA MET A 41 -6.76 -6.46 17.27
C MET A 41 -5.88 -5.31 16.77
N VAL A 42 -5.18 -5.49 15.64
CA VAL A 42 -4.37 -4.42 15.03
C VAL A 42 -5.24 -3.28 14.49
N GLU A 43 -6.45 -3.55 14.00
CA GLU A 43 -7.40 -2.48 13.68
C GLU A 43 -7.79 -1.66 14.93
N ASP A 44 -8.03 -2.31 16.07
CA ASP A 44 -8.34 -1.60 17.31
C ASP A 44 -7.14 -0.82 17.89
N MET A 45 -5.91 -1.23 17.57
CA MET A 45 -4.68 -0.50 17.92
C MET A 45 -4.62 0.91 17.30
N GLY A 46 -5.37 1.18 16.22
CA GLY A 46 -5.52 2.52 15.63
C GLY A 46 -4.18 3.18 15.24
N LEU A 47 -4.02 4.45 15.56
CA LEU A 47 -2.72 5.14 15.43
C LEU A 47 -1.88 4.96 16.70
N GLY A 48 -0.57 4.82 16.52
CA GLY A 48 0.41 4.66 17.59
C GLY A 48 1.47 5.77 17.67
N TRP A 49 2.18 5.80 18.79
CA TRP A 49 3.30 6.71 19.06
C TRP A 49 4.44 5.98 19.77
N ASN A 50 5.69 6.24 19.39
CA ASN A 50 6.87 5.66 20.02
C ASN A 50 7.38 6.54 21.17
N LEU A 51 7.68 5.92 22.29
CA LEU A 51 8.49 6.50 23.37
C LEU A 51 9.99 6.39 23.03
N GLY A 52 10.39 7.00 21.92
CA GLY A 52 11.77 6.95 21.40
C GLY A 52 12.78 7.55 22.37
N ASN A 53 14.03 7.09 22.30
CA ASN A 53 15.17 7.57 23.09
C ASN A 53 14.90 7.70 24.60
N SER A 54 14.17 6.74 25.18
CA SER A 54 13.94 6.62 26.62
C SER A 54 14.51 5.30 27.13
N LEU A 55 13.70 4.25 27.27
CA LEU A 55 14.18 2.92 27.68
C LEU A 55 15.02 2.22 26.59
N SER A 56 15.06 2.74 25.37
CA SER A 56 16.00 2.34 24.32
C SER A 56 17.39 2.95 24.46
N ALA A 57 17.56 3.97 25.31
CA ALA A 57 18.82 4.64 25.48
C ALA A 57 19.88 3.74 26.12
N SER A 58 21.15 4.13 25.97
CA SER A 58 22.26 3.46 26.62
C SER A 58 23.25 4.43 27.24
N ASN A 59 23.68 4.12 28.46
CA ASN A 59 24.71 4.82 29.18
C ASN A 59 26.01 4.02 29.12
N THR A 60 26.87 4.39 28.16
CA THR A 60 28.15 3.70 27.90
C THR A 60 29.35 4.40 28.54
N TRP A 61 29.17 5.63 29.05
CA TRP A 61 30.22 6.46 29.62
C TRP A 61 30.39 6.29 31.13
N ASP A 62 29.33 5.92 31.84
CA ASP A 62 29.43 5.60 33.27
C ASP A 62 29.98 4.19 33.49
N SER A 63 30.93 4.07 34.42
CA SER A 63 31.64 2.81 34.72
C SER A 63 31.14 2.08 35.96
N GLY A 64 30.18 2.66 36.68
CA GLY A 64 29.59 2.08 37.89
C GLY A 64 28.31 1.28 37.61
N THR A 65 27.74 0.69 38.68
CA THR A 65 26.38 0.16 38.63
C THR A 65 25.40 1.29 38.39
N LEU A 66 24.59 1.14 37.35
CA LEU A 66 23.56 2.08 36.93
C LEU A 66 22.23 1.77 37.62
N THR A 67 21.38 2.79 37.79
CA THR A 67 19.94 2.60 38.04
C THR A 67 19.17 2.58 36.72
N PRO A 68 17.96 1.99 36.68
CA PRO A 68 17.10 2.07 35.50
C PRO A 68 16.86 3.50 35.00
N GLU A 69 16.68 4.46 35.90
CA GLU A 69 16.47 5.87 35.57
C GLU A 69 17.69 6.49 34.90
N GLN A 70 18.91 6.14 35.33
CA GLN A 70 20.13 6.64 34.70
C GLN A 70 20.29 6.16 33.25
N ILE A 71 19.78 4.95 32.95
CA ILE A 71 19.73 4.44 31.58
C ILE A 71 18.65 5.17 30.79
N GLU A 72 17.44 5.25 31.33
CA GLU A 72 16.28 5.84 30.63
C GLU A 72 16.51 7.32 30.26
N THR A 73 17.22 8.08 31.09
CA THR A 73 17.53 9.50 30.83
C THR A 73 18.86 9.72 30.11
N ALA A 74 19.59 8.66 29.75
CA ALA A 74 20.98 8.75 29.30
C ALA A 74 21.18 9.62 28.06
N TRP A 75 20.21 9.61 27.12
CA TRP A 75 20.28 10.40 25.89
C TRP A 75 19.65 11.80 26.00
N GLY A 76 19.15 12.18 27.17
CA GLY A 76 18.71 13.55 27.46
C GLY A 76 17.20 13.77 27.55
N ASN A 77 16.39 12.74 27.30
CA ASN A 77 14.95 12.80 27.59
C ASN A 77 14.69 12.76 29.12
N PRO A 78 13.63 13.43 29.60
CA PRO A 78 13.24 13.32 31.00
C PRO A 78 12.72 11.91 31.32
N LEU A 79 12.74 11.55 32.60
CA LEU A 79 12.18 10.28 33.07
C LEU A 79 10.70 10.17 32.68
N THR A 80 10.29 9.02 32.14
CA THR A 80 8.91 8.83 31.68
C THR A 80 7.92 8.88 32.83
N THR A 81 6.83 9.63 32.63
CA THR A 81 5.73 9.77 33.60
C THR A 81 4.39 9.42 32.96
N GLU A 82 3.42 9.02 33.78
CA GLU A 82 2.05 8.76 33.33
C GLU A 82 1.40 9.99 32.66
N ALA A 83 1.78 11.21 33.07
CA ALA A 83 1.29 12.45 32.49
C ALA A 83 1.64 12.57 31.00
N MET A 84 2.83 12.13 30.60
CA MET A 84 3.24 12.11 29.18
C MET A 84 2.32 11.21 28.36
N ILE A 85 2.06 9.99 28.86
CA ILE A 85 1.18 9.01 28.21
C ILE A 85 -0.26 9.54 28.08
N LYS A 86 -0.75 10.24 29.11
CA LYS A 86 -2.07 10.90 29.08
C LYS A 86 -2.16 12.00 28.02
N GLU A 87 -1.10 12.79 27.81
CA GLU A 87 -1.08 13.81 26.75
C GLU A 87 -1.02 13.21 25.34
N VAL A 88 -0.23 12.15 25.15
CA VAL A 88 -0.20 11.39 23.88
C VAL A 88 -1.60 10.82 23.59
N LYS A 89 -2.26 10.18 24.56
CA LYS A 89 -3.64 9.70 24.41
C LYS A 89 -4.62 10.79 24.01
N LYS A 90 -4.48 12.02 24.54
CA LYS A 90 -5.35 13.15 24.18
C LYS A 90 -5.20 13.59 22.72
N ALA A 91 -4.09 13.25 22.06
CA ALA A 91 -3.93 13.47 20.62
C ALA A 91 -4.65 12.42 19.77
N GLY A 92 -5.26 11.40 20.39
CA GLY A 92 -6.08 10.38 19.72
C GLY A 92 -5.38 9.04 19.51
N PHE A 93 -4.09 8.93 19.86
CA PHE A 93 -3.37 7.66 19.79
C PHE A 93 -3.97 6.61 20.73
N LYS A 94 -4.05 5.38 20.23
CA LYS A 94 -4.53 4.21 20.97
C LYS A 94 -3.40 3.24 21.35
N THR A 95 -2.22 3.39 20.76
CA THR A 95 -1.06 2.51 20.95
C THR A 95 0.18 3.31 21.34
N VAL A 96 0.95 2.80 22.30
CA VAL A 96 2.29 3.30 22.61
C VAL A 96 3.30 2.18 22.42
N ARG A 97 4.30 2.39 21.57
CA ARG A 97 5.46 1.50 21.47
C ARG A 97 6.54 2.03 22.41
N ILE A 98 7.07 1.16 23.25
CA ILE A 98 8.15 1.41 24.20
C ILE A 98 9.38 0.61 23.71
N PRO A 99 10.24 1.25 22.90
CA PRO A 99 11.59 0.76 22.65
C PRO A 99 12.34 0.45 23.95
N VAL A 100 12.85 -0.77 24.12
CA VAL A 100 13.66 -1.15 25.30
C VAL A 100 14.97 -1.81 24.90
N THR A 101 16.08 -1.29 25.42
CA THR A 101 17.42 -1.88 25.25
C THR A 101 17.83 -2.62 26.52
N TRP A 102 18.22 -3.88 26.39
CA TRP A 102 18.40 -4.84 27.47
C TRP A 102 19.86 -5.22 27.72
N TYR A 103 20.77 -5.05 26.75
CA TYR A 103 22.15 -5.55 26.89
C TYR A 103 22.84 -5.07 28.17
N GLN A 104 22.58 -3.84 28.62
CA GLN A 104 23.17 -3.29 29.85
C GLN A 104 22.74 -4.07 31.10
N ALA A 105 21.48 -4.51 31.16
CA ALA A 105 20.97 -5.36 32.23
C ALA A 105 21.52 -6.79 32.10
N MET A 106 21.63 -7.30 30.88
CA MET A 106 22.21 -8.63 30.61
C MET A 106 23.69 -8.71 30.98
N GLU A 107 24.42 -7.61 30.85
CA GLU A 107 25.82 -7.46 31.26
C GLU A 107 25.99 -7.14 32.75
N GLY A 108 24.88 -6.99 33.50
CA GLY A 108 24.90 -6.68 34.92
C GLY A 108 25.31 -5.24 35.27
N LYS A 109 25.27 -4.31 34.31
CA LYS A 109 25.48 -2.88 34.58
C LYS A 109 24.34 -2.27 35.38
N VAL A 110 23.13 -2.76 35.17
CA VAL A 110 21.93 -2.49 35.99
C VAL A 110 21.36 -3.82 36.46
N ASP A 111 20.78 -3.84 37.66
CA ASP A 111 20.08 -5.03 38.14
C ASP A 111 18.89 -5.35 37.24
N MET A 112 18.82 -6.57 36.71
CA MET A 112 17.80 -6.96 35.73
C MET A 112 16.38 -6.91 36.30
N ASP A 113 16.20 -7.24 37.58
CA ASP A 113 14.86 -7.26 38.18
C ASP A 113 14.39 -5.83 38.47
N ALA A 114 15.29 -4.94 38.91
CA ALA A 114 15.02 -3.51 38.99
C ALA A 114 14.71 -2.89 37.61
N TYR A 115 15.42 -3.31 36.57
CA TYR A 115 15.18 -2.81 35.21
C TYR A 115 13.82 -3.29 34.68
N LEU A 116 13.46 -4.57 34.86
CA LEU A 116 12.13 -5.10 34.55
C LEU A 116 11.02 -4.37 35.30
N ALA A 117 11.20 -4.08 36.59
CA ALA A 117 10.23 -3.32 37.38
C ALA A 117 10.05 -1.89 36.85
N ARG A 118 11.12 -1.26 36.35
CA ARG A 118 11.02 0.05 35.71
C ARG A 118 10.28 -0.02 34.37
N VAL A 119 10.60 -0.99 33.51
CA VAL A 119 9.88 -1.22 32.25
C VAL A 119 8.39 -1.45 32.53
N GLN A 120 8.08 -2.30 33.51
CA GLN A 120 6.71 -2.55 33.96
C GLN A 120 5.98 -1.26 34.35
N THR A 121 6.63 -0.38 35.11
CA THR A 121 6.01 0.90 35.51
C THR A 121 5.54 1.70 34.29
N VAL A 122 6.32 1.74 33.21
CA VAL A 122 5.97 2.47 31.99
C VAL A 122 4.92 1.74 31.15
N VAL A 123 4.97 0.41 31.11
CA VAL A 123 3.90 -0.43 30.53
C VAL A 123 2.56 -0.17 31.24
N ASP A 124 2.56 -0.16 32.58
CA ASP A 124 1.37 0.07 33.39
C ASP A 124 0.77 1.45 33.12
N TYR A 125 1.59 2.50 32.91
CA TYR A 125 1.07 3.81 32.49
C TYR A 125 0.25 3.75 31.20
N CYS A 126 0.62 2.89 30.25
CA CYS A 126 -0.11 2.72 29.00
C CYS A 126 -1.42 1.97 29.23
N LEU A 127 -1.35 0.81 29.90
CA LEU A 127 -2.47 -0.10 30.06
C LEU A 127 -3.53 0.43 31.03
N ASP A 128 -3.13 1.08 32.13
CA ASP A 128 -4.04 1.74 33.08
C ASP A 128 -4.81 2.88 32.40
N ASN A 129 -4.24 3.46 31.34
CA ASN A 129 -4.89 4.46 30.50
C ASN A 129 -5.62 3.84 29.29
N GLY A 130 -5.75 2.51 29.24
CA GLY A 130 -6.52 1.77 28.25
C GLY A 130 -5.90 1.72 26.85
N LEU A 131 -4.63 2.11 26.71
CA LEU A 131 -3.87 2.04 25.46
C LEU A 131 -3.33 0.63 25.25
N TYR A 132 -3.05 0.28 24.00
CA TYR A 132 -2.14 -0.83 23.69
C TYR A 132 -0.70 -0.42 23.99
N CYS A 133 0.11 -1.39 24.37
CA CYS A 133 1.52 -1.18 24.68
C CYS A 133 2.36 -2.22 23.93
N ILE A 134 3.30 -1.78 23.09
CA ILE A 134 4.27 -2.67 22.44
C ILE A 134 5.60 -2.52 23.17
N ILE A 135 6.21 -3.62 23.62
CA ILE A 135 7.61 -3.63 24.10
C ILE A 135 8.46 -4.53 23.20
N ASN A 136 9.75 -4.20 23.08
CA ASN A 136 10.65 -4.95 22.19
C ASN A 136 12.06 -5.14 22.76
N THR A 137 12.95 -5.75 21.98
CA THR A 137 14.40 -5.59 22.15
C THR A 137 14.94 -4.64 21.08
N HIS A 138 15.45 -3.48 21.48
CA HIS A 138 15.69 -2.35 20.58
C HIS A 138 17.14 -2.26 20.08
N ASN A 139 18.06 -1.65 20.85
CA ASN A 139 19.44 -1.44 20.41
C ASN A 139 20.36 -2.63 20.75
N GLU A 140 20.09 -3.79 20.14
CA GLU A 140 20.78 -5.06 20.43
C GLU A 140 21.78 -5.53 19.37
N ALA A 141 21.98 -4.76 18.29
CA ALA A 141 22.81 -5.15 17.13
C ALA A 141 24.26 -5.54 17.47
N SER A 142 24.78 -5.10 18.63
CA SER A 142 26.12 -5.47 19.10
C SER A 142 26.26 -6.96 19.44
N TRP A 143 25.17 -7.65 19.76
CA TRP A 143 25.19 -9.07 20.12
C TRP A 143 24.13 -9.92 19.41
N LEU A 144 23.02 -9.34 18.98
CA LEU A 144 21.95 -10.06 18.31
C LEU A 144 22.30 -10.25 16.84
N ASN A 145 22.70 -11.47 16.51
CA ASN A 145 23.08 -11.90 15.17
C ASN A 145 22.64 -13.36 14.95
N ALA A 146 22.97 -13.93 13.79
CA ALA A 146 22.58 -15.28 13.41
C ALA A 146 22.98 -16.40 14.40
N SER A 147 24.02 -16.19 15.23
CA SER A 147 24.48 -17.18 16.23
C SER A 147 23.91 -16.94 17.64
N ALA A 148 23.10 -15.90 17.83
CA ALA A 148 22.68 -15.44 19.15
C ALA A 148 21.37 -16.06 19.65
N GLN A 149 20.78 -17.04 18.92
CA GLN A 149 19.45 -17.59 19.21
C GLN A 149 19.27 -18.04 20.69
N SER A 150 20.27 -18.69 21.31
CA SER A 150 20.15 -19.09 22.72
C SER A 150 20.06 -17.87 23.64
N LYS A 151 20.96 -16.89 23.47
CA LYS A 151 20.96 -15.66 24.28
C LYS A 151 19.67 -14.85 24.07
N PHE A 152 19.17 -14.82 22.84
CA PHE A 152 17.93 -14.17 22.47
C PHE A 152 16.69 -14.82 23.12
N THR A 153 16.58 -16.15 23.02
CA THR A 153 15.47 -16.90 23.63
C THR A 153 15.53 -16.91 25.15
N ASP A 154 16.71 -16.92 25.77
CA ASP A 154 16.85 -16.78 27.22
C ASP A 154 16.35 -15.42 27.73
N LEU A 155 16.67 -14.34 27.02
CA LEU A 155 16.14 -13.00 27.32
C LEU A 155 14.61 -12.97 27.18
N TRP A 156 14.08 -13.42 26.05
CA TRP A 156 12.64 -13.41 25.78
C TRP A 156 11.85 -14.30 26.74
N LYS A 157 12.41 -15.44 27.14
CA LYS A 157 11.79 -16.28 28.18
C LYS A 157 11.67 -15.52 29.49
N LYS A 158 12.69 -14.75 29.89
CA LYS A 158 12.65 -13.92 31.11
C LYS A 158 11.59 -12.83 31.00
N ILE A 159 11.59 -12.05 29.90
CA ILE A 159 10.61 -10.98 29.64
C ILE A 159 9.18 -11.56 29.62
N ALA A 160 8.93 -12.57 28.80
CA ALA A 160 7.61 -13.17 28.64
C ALA A 160 7.09 -13.77 29.95
N THR A 161 7.96 -14.41 30.75
CA THR A 161 7.56 -14.94 32.06
C THR A 161 7.18 -13.82 33.03
N TYR A 162 7.93 -12.71 33.03
CA TYR A 162 7.67 -11.56 33.90
C TYR A 162 6.32 -10.90 33.59
N PHE A 163 6.00 -10.71 32.31
CA PHE A 163 4.78 -10.07 31.84
C PHE A 163 3.63 -11.07 31.52
N LYS A 164 3.74 -12.31 31.99
CA LYS A 164 2.86 -13.41 31.58
C LYS A 164 1.36 -13.15 31.80
N ASP A 165 1.02 -12.49 32.90
CA ASP A 165 -0.36 -12.32 33.35
C ASP A 165 -1.02 -11.02 32.83
N TYR A 166 -0.28 -10.19 32.07
CA TYR A 166 -0.82 -9.01 31.40
C TYR A 166 -1.85 -9.40 30.34
N ASP A 167 -2.89 -8.59 30.15
CA ASP A 167 -3.94 -8.84 29.17
C ASP A 167 -3.44 -8.71 27.72
N GLU A 168 -4.34 -8.85 26.75
CA GLU A 168 -4.01 -8.81 25.32
C GLU A 168 -3.41 -7.48 24.87
N LYS A 169 -3.62 -6.36 25.58
CA LYS A 169 -3.16 -5.04 25.15
C LYS A 169 -1.65 -4.84 25.26
N LEU A 170 -0.95 -5.71 26.01
CA LEU A 170 0.51 -5.78 25.94
C LEU A 170 0.94 -6.69 24.78
N VAL A 171 1.69 -6.13 23.85
CA VAL A 171 2.20 -6.78 22.63
C VAL A 171 3.72 -6.90 22.74
N PHE A 172 4.28 -8.01 22.28
CA PHE A 172 5.73 -8.20 22.21
C PHE A 172 6.21 -8.14 20.77
N GLU A 173 7.16 -7.26 20.47
CA GLU A 173 7.91 -7.26 19.22
C GLU A 173 9.30 -7.85 19.45
N ASP A 174 9.70 -8.81 18.65
CA ASP A 174 10.86 -9.66 18.97
C ASP A 174 12.22 -8.93 18.93
N MET A 175 12.43 -8.02 17.97
CA MET A 175 13.66 -7.28 17.76
C MET A 175 13.43 -6.00 16.92
N ASN A 176 14.44 -5.13 16.91
CA ASN A 176 14.47 -3.90 16.13
C ASN A 176 15.68 -3.89 15.21
N GLU A 177 15.43 -3.72 13.92
CA GLU A 177 16.43 -3.31 12.93
C GLU A 177 17.72 -4.16 12.91
N ILE A 178 17.57 -5.49 13.04
CA ILE A 178 18.71 -6.41 12.95
C ILE A 178 19.02 -6.70 11.48
N GLU A 179 20.20 -6.26 11.05
CA GLU A 179 20.70 -6.46 9.69
C GLU A 179 21.44 -7.81 9.56
N ILE A 180 20.67 -8.87 9.31
CA ILE A 180 21.15 -10.20 8.89
C ILE A 180 20.26 -10.71 7.74
N THR A 181 20.51 -11.90 7.18
CA THR A 181 19.65 -12.41 6.08
C THR A 181 18.21 -12.71 6.55
N ASN A 182 17.22 -12.60 5.66
CA ASN A 182 15.82 -12.96 5.97
C ASN A 182 15.67 -14.39 6.51
N ALA A 183 16.42 -15.35 5.96
CA ALA A 183 16.43 -16.73 6.46
C ALA A 183 16.88 -16.84 7.93
N GLN A 184 17.89 -16.04 8.31
CA GLN A 184 18.38 -16.00 9.70
C GLN A 184 17.38 -15.27 10.61
N ILE A 185 16.77 -14.17 10.15
CA ILE A 185 15.69 -13.48 10.86
C ILE A 185 14.53 -14.42 11.13
N MET A 186 14.00 -15.12 10.11
CA MET A 186 12.89 -16.05 10.28
C MET A 186 13.20 -17.18 11.30
N THR A 187 14.47 -17.60 11.39
CA THR A 187 14.91 -18.56 12.42
C THR A 187 14.77 -17.98 13.83
N LEU A 188 15.18 -16.71 14.03
CA LEU A 188 15.03 -16.01 15.30
C LEU A 188 13.55 -15.71 15.61
N ASN A 189 12.76 -15.26 14.63
CA ASN A 189 11.33 -14.99 14.76
C ASN A 189 10.57 -16.24 15.23
N GLN A 190 10.82 -17.39 14.61
CA GLN A 190 10.18 -18.66 15.02
C GLN A 190 10.61 -19.05 16.44
N ALA A 191 11.90 -18.93 16.76
CA ALA A 191 12.41 -19.25 18.10
C ALA A 191 11.79 -18.34 19.18
N PHE A 192 11.57 -17.05 18.87
CA PHE A 192 10.86 -16.12 19.73
C PHE A 192 9.41 -16.54 19.95
N VAL A 193 8.65 -16.80 18.87
CA VAL A 193 7.24 -17.22 18.96
C VAL A 193 7.13 -18.48 19.83
N ASP A 194 7.92 -19.51 19.54
CA ASP A 194 7.90 -20.76 20.31
C ASP A 194 8.22 -20.53 21.79
N THR A 195 9.23 -19.69 22.06
CA THR A 195 9.66 -19.36 23.43
C THR A 195 8.56 -18.66 24.20
N VAL A 196 7.92 -17.64 23.62
CA VAL A 196 6.85 -16.88 24.27
C VAL A 196 5.64 -17.78 24.50
N ARG A 197 5.21 -18.54 23.49
CA ARG A 197 4.06 -19.45 23.60
C ARG A 197 4.28 -20.52 24.68
N ALA A 198 5.50 -21.05 24.79
CA ALA A 198 5.87 -22.06 25.81
C ALA A 198 5.74 -21.56 27.26
N THR A 199 5.74 -20.25 27.50
CA THR A 199 5.52 -19.71 28.85
C THR A 199 4.05 -19.84 29.32
N GLY A 200 3.10 -20.07 28.40
CA GLY A 200 1.68 -20.25 28.69
C GLY A 200 0.99 -19.00 29.26
N GLY A 201 -0.17 -19.17 29.90
CA GLY A 201 -0.97 -18.01 30.37
C GLY A 201 -1.46 -17.15 29.22
N ASN A 202 -1.50 -15.82 29.38
CA ASN A 202 -1.95 -14.93 28.31
C ASN A 202 -0.98 -14.91 27.13
N ASN A 203 0.29 -15.26 27.33
CA ASN A 203 1.27 -15.40 26.24
C ASN A 203 0.91 -16.49 25.23
N ALA A 204 0.00 -17.42 25.56
CA ALA A 204 -0.50 -18.41 24.60
C ALA A 204 -1.37 -17.77 23.49
N LYS A 205 -1.88 -16.55 23.69
CA LYS A 205 -2.73 -15.80 22.75
C LYS A 205 -2.31 -14.34 22.56
N ARG A 206 -1.25 -13.88 23.23
CA ARG A 206 -0.70 -12.52 23.07
C ARG A 206 -0.29 -12.28 21.61
N LEU A 207 -0.61 -11.12 21.07
CA LEU A 207 -0.11 -10.69 19.76
C LEU A 207 1.42 -10.57 19.80
N LEU A 208 2.08 -11.18 18.82
CA LEU A 208 3.53 -11.16 18.65
C LEU A 208 3.88 -10.48 17.34
N LEU A 209 4.75 -9.48 17.39
CA LEU A 209 5.17 -8.70 16.24
C LEU A 209 6.58 -9.15 15.83
N VAL A 210 6.79 -9.39 14.53
CA VAL A 210 8.07 -9.88 14.00
C VAL A 210 8.45 -9.13 12.72
N PRO A 211 9.71 -8.72 12.54
CA PRO A 211 10.15 -7.99 11.37
C PRO A 211 10.78 -8.92 10.33
N ALA A 212 10.96 -8.39 9.12
CA ALA A 212 12.01 -8.84 8.22
C ALA A 212 13.37 -8.27 8.64
N SER A 213 14.42 -8.62 7.90
CA SER A 213 15.74 -8.01 8.11
C SER A 213 15.66 -6.48 8.12
N ASN A 214 16.23 -5.89 9.18
CA ASN A 214 16.26 -4.45 9.41
C ASN A 214 14.89 -3.75 9.46
N ASN A 215 13.80 -4.47 9.73
CA ASN A 215 12.42 -3.96 9.60
C ASN A 215 12.14 -3.34 8.21
N ASN A 216 12.96 -3.68 7.20
CA ASN A 216 12.95 -3.02 5.91
C ASN A 216 11.74 -3.49 5.08
N THR A 217 11.00 -2.53 4.52
CA THR A 217 9.75 -2.82 3.79
C THR A 217 10.00 -3.67 2.55
N GLU A 218 11.05 -3.39 1.76
CA GLU A 218 11.38 -4.17 0.57
C GLU A 218 11.78 -5.61 0.92
N LYS A 219 12.65 -5.80 1.92
CA LYS A 219 13.02 -7.13 2.43
C LYS A 219 11.85 -7.87 3.08
N CYS A 220 10.83 -7.14 3.54
CA CYS A 220 9.58 -7.74 4.02
C CYS A 220 8.71 -8.20 2.85
N LEU A 221 8.72 -7.47 1.73
CA LEU A 221 7.96 -7.81 0.52
C LEU A 221 8.63 -8.88 -0.34
N SER A 222 9.95 -9.10 -0.21
CA SER A 222 10.69 -10.10 -0.98
C SER A 222 10.17 -11.54 -0.84
N GLY A 223 10.34 -12.35 -1.88
CA GLY A 223 9.83 -13.73 -1.93
C GLY A 223 10.45 -14.68 -0.89
N ASP A 224 11.57 -14.31 -0.26
CA ASP A 224 12.29 -15.10 0.73
C ASP A 224 11.90 -14.79 2.19
N PHE A 225 10.98 -13.85 2.43
CA PHE A 225 10.44 -13.55 3.76
C PHE A 225 8.99 -14.03 3.93
N SER A 226 8.72 -14.63 5.09
CA SER A 226 7.39 -15.01 5.56
C SER A 226 7.30 -14.89 7.08
N ALA A 227 6.09 -14.67 7.59
CA ALA A 227 5.84 -14.69 9.04
C ALA A 227 6.02 -16.13 9.60
N PRO A 228 6.47 -16.28 10.86
CA PRO A 228 6.62 -17.57 11.52
C PRO A 228 5.28 -18.28 11.66
N THR A 229 5.35 -19.60 11.81
CA THR A 229 4.19 -20.40 12.13
C THR A 229 3.78 -20.19 13.59
N ASP A 230 2.50 -19.93 13.82
CA ASP A 230 1.93 -19.74 15.16
C ASP A 230 0.58 -20.44 15.28
N SER A 231 0.49 -21.46 16.14
CA SER A 231 -0.76 -22.17 16.40
C SER A 231 -1.88 -21.27 16.97
N ALA A 232 -1.53 -20.10 17.52
CA ALA A 232 -2.49 -19.13 17.99
C ALA A 232 -3.07 -18.25 16.89
N ASN A 233 -2.43 -18.16 15.72
CA ASN A 233 -2.70 -17.18 14.65
C ASN A 233 -2.70 -15.74 15.20
N MET A 234 -1.77 -15.43 16.11
CA MET A 234 -1.62 -14.14 16.79
C MET A 234 -0.23 -13.56 16.54
N VAL A 235 0.15 -13.51 15.26
CA VAL A 235 1.40 -12.89 14.79
C VAL A 235 1.06 -11.74 13.84
N ALA A 236 1.78 -10.62 13.98
CA ALA A 236 1.78 -9.48 13.09
C ALA A 236 3.18 -9.28 12.49
N VAL A 237 3.25 -8.63 11.32
CA VAL A 237 4.52 -8.26 10.68
C VAL A 237 4.87 -6.81 10.98
N SER A 238 6.14 -6.54 11.33
CA SER A 238 6.68 -5.20 11.59
C SER A 238 7.47 -4.70 10.41
N VAL A 239 7.17 -3.48 9.97
CA VAL A 239 7.99 -2.72 9.02
C VAL A 239 8.24 -1.31 9.54
N HIS A 240 9.36 -0.71 9.18
CA HIS A 240 9.61 0.71 9.40
C HIS A 240 9.51 1.44 8.05
N TYR A 241 8.76 2.54 8.01
CA TYR A 241 8.45 3.26 6.79
C TYR A 241 9.09 4.64 6.78
N TYR A 242 10.30 4.70 6.23
CA TYR A 242 11.08 5.93 6.05
C TYR A 242 11.38 6.20 4.56
N GLU A 243 10.43 5.89 3.67
CA GLU A 243 10.61 6.02 2.22
C GLU A 243 10.04 7.36 1.68
N PRO A 244 10.84 8.17 0.95
CA PRO A 244 12.26 7.96 0.64
C PRO A 244 13.16 8.36 1.81
N PRO A 245 14.27 7.63 2.08
CA PRO A 245 15.15 7.89 3.22
C PRO A 245 15.84 9.26 3.12
N THR A 246 16.07 9.73 1.89
CA THR A 246 16.65 11.06 1.61
C THR A 246 15.79 12.21 2.14
N PHE A 247 14.48 12.00 2.26
CA PHE A 247 13.56 12.93 2.88
C PHE A 247 13.41 12.64 4.38
N CYS A 248 13.11 11.38 4.73
CA CYS A 248 12.66 11.02 6.07
C CYS A 248 13.77 11.06 7.12
N VAL A 249 14.96 10.53 6.82
CA VAL A 249 16.03 10.30 7.82
C VAL A 249 17.37 10.94 7.48
N ALA A 250 17.57 11.41 6.24
CA ALA A 250 18.84 12.04 5.85
C ALA A 250 19.07 13.39 6.56
N GLU A 251 20.21 13.49 7.24
CA GLU A 251 20.75 14.74 7.78
C GLU A 251 21.37 15.61 6.68
N ILE A 252 21.45 16.92 6.91
CA ILE A 252 22.10 17.86 5.98
C ILE A 252 23.56 17.45 5.77
N GLY A 253 23.94 17.25 4.51
CA GLY A 253 25.30 16.86 4.14
C GLY A 253 25.55 15.36 4.09
N SER A 254 24.52 14.53 4.26
CA SER A 254 24.57 13.08 4.01
C SER A 254 25.11 12.77 2.61
N SER A 255 26.18 11.98 2.53
CA SER A 255 26.84 11.64 1.26
C SER A 255 26.02 10.72 0.35
N TRP A 256 25.02 10.05 0.91
CA TRP A 256 24.15 9.09 0.23
C TRP A 256 22.87 9.72 -0.33
N GLY A 257 22.64 11.02 -0.07
CA GLY A 257 21.51 11.78 -0.61
C GLY A 257 20.82 12.64 0.45
N TYR A 258 20.11 13.67 -0.01
CA TYR A 258 19.30 14.55 0.82
C TYR A 258 18.25 15.24 -0.07
N THR A 259 17.00 15.24 0.34
CA THR A 259 15.96 16.14 -0.19
C THR A 259 15.26 16.85 0.96
N SER A 260 14.86 18.10 0.72
CA SER A 260 14.09 18.90 1.69
C SER A 260 12.59 18.81 1.48
N THR A 261 12.10 18.24 0.38
CA THR A 261 10.67 18.26 0.01
C THR A 261 10.13 16.86 -0.27
N TRP A 262 8.82 16.72 -0.09
CA TRP A 262 8.03 15.52 -0.37
C TRP A 262 6.60 15.92 -0.76
N GLY A 263 5.93 15.07 -1.52
CA GLY A 263 4.52 15.22 -1.89
C GLY A 263 4.31 15.54 -3.35
N THR A 264 5.23 15.07 -4.21
CA THR A 264 5.00 14.89 -5.64
C THR A 264 4.03 13.73 -5.88
N ASN A 265 3.47 13.64 -7.08
CA ASN A 265 2.60 12.52 -7.43
C ASN A 265 3.33 11.17 -7.41
N ALA A 266 4.62 11.17 -7.71
CA ALA A 266 5.50 10.01 -7.56
C ALA A 266 5.59 9.55 -6.09
N ASP A 267 5.81 10.49 -5.17
CA ASP A 267 5.90 10.21 -3.74
C ASP A 267 4.62 9.55 -3.20
N TYR A 268 3.46 10.09 -3.58
CA TYR A 268 2.17 9.54 -3.18
C TYR A 268 1.92 8.16 -3.78
N THR A 269 2.24 7.98 -5.07
CA THR A 269 2.06 6.71 -5.77
C THR A 269 2.90 5.62 -5.12
N LEU A 270 4.19 5.89 -4.87
CA LEU A 270 5.11 4.91 -4.28
C LEU A 270 4.68 4.53 -2.86
N LEU A 271 4.24 5.50 -2.05
CA LEU A 271 3.74 5.24 -0.70
C LEU A 271 2.53 4.31 -0.73
N GLU A 272 1.54 4.63 -1.55
CA GLU A 272 0.34 3.80 -1.66
C GLU A 272 0.69 2.39 -2.15
N ALA A 273 1.49 2.28 -3.20
CA ALA A 273 1.92 1.01 -3.76
C ALA A 273 2.67 0.12 -2.74
N ASN A 274 3.54 0.69 -1.91
CA ASN A 274 4.24 -0.06 -0.87
C ASN A 274 3.27 -0.60 0.20
N LEU A 275 2.29 0.21 0.61
CA LEU A 275 1.32 -0.18 1.63
C LEU A 275 0.28 -1.17 1.08
N ASP A 276 -0.10 -1.06 -0.19
CA ASP A 276 -0.95 -2.02 -0.90
C ASP A 276 -0.26 -3.39 -1.02
N LYS A 277 1.03 -3.42 -1.41
CA LYS A 277 1.80 -4.66 -1.48
C LYS A 277 1.90 -5.38 -0.12
N LEU A 278 1.95 -4.63 0.98
CA LEU A 278 1.94 -5.20 2.33
C LEU A 278 0.56 -5.81 2.67
N GLU A 279 -0.52 -5.15 2.25
CA GLU A 279 -1.88 -5.67 2.38
C GLU A 279 -2.04 -6.99 1.61
N ASP A 280 -1.72 -6.98 0.31
CA ASP A 280 -1.80 -8.16 -0.58
C ASP A 280 -0.96 -9.33 -0.05
N LYS A 281 0.23 -9.04 0.46
CA LYS A 281 1.15 -10.08 0.91
C LYS A 281 0.71 -10.69 2.23
N PHE A 282 0.22 -9.89 3.18
CA PHE A 282 0.01 -10.31 4.57
C PHE A 282 -1.43 -10.17 5.05
N ILE A 283 -2.02 -8.98 4.96
CA ILE A 283 -3.32 -8.66 5.58
C ILE A 283 -4.42 -9.51 4.94
N ASP A 284 -4.44 -9.61 3.61
CA ASP A 284 -5.38 -10.46 2.87
C ASP A 284 -5.27 -11.96 3.20
N LYS A 285 -4.14 -12.35 3.80
CA LYS A 285 -3.86 -13.71 4.28
C LYS A 285 -4.04 -13.85 5.79
N GLY A 286 -4.63 -12.85 6.45
CA GLY A 286 -4.94 -12.85 7.88
C GLY A 286 -3.78 -12.49 8.80
N ILE A 287 -2.67 -11.96 8.26
CA ILE A 287 -1.50 -11.52 9.03
C ILE A 287 -1.49 -10.00 9.04
N PRO A 288 -1.82 -9.32 10.15
CA PRO A 288 -1.81 -7.87 10.18
C PRO A 288 -0.39 -7.29 10.08
N VAL A 289 -0.32 -6.01 9.74
CA VAL A 289 0.92 -5.25 9.58
C VAL A 289 0.95 -4.08 10.56
N ILE A 290 2.05 -3.92 11.28
CA ILE A 290 2.31 -2.74 12.10
C ILE A 290 3.49 -2.00 11.46
N ILE A 291 3.26 -0.75 11.05
CA ILE A 291 4.32 0.18 10.69
C ILE A 291 4.90 0.66 12.03
N GLY A 292 5.87 -0.09 12.57
CA GLY A 292 6.42 0.09 13.92
C GLY A 292 7.09 1.44 14.13
N GLU A 293 7.57 2.03 13.03
CA GLU A 293 8.13 3.37 12.99
C GLU A 293 7.84 4.05 11.64
N TYR A 294 7.50 5.33 11.71
CA TYR A 294 7.55 6.26 10.57
C TYR A 294 7.73 7.68 11.12
N GLY A 295 8.29 8.58 10.31
CA GLY A 295 8.52 9.96 10.73
C GLY A 295 9.53 10.67 9.82
N VAL A 296 9.77 11.94 10.11
CA VAL A 296 10.70 12.80 9.38
C VAL A 296 11.52 13.60 10.38
N VAL A 297 12.84 13.66 10.16
CA VAL A 297 13.74 14.53 10.93
C VAL A 297 13.28 15.99 10.85
N THR A 298 13.15 16.63 12.01
CA THR A 298 12.52 17.95 12.17
C THR A 298 13.52 19.09 12.29
N ASN A 299 14.79 18.78 12.55
CA ASN A 299 15.88 19.73 12.76
C ASN A 299 16.91 19.77 11.61
N GLU A 300 16.60 19.12 10.48
CA GLU A 300 17.52 18.93 9.34
C GLU A 300 17.09 19.74 8.11
N GLY A 301 16.40 20.86 8.27
CA GLY A 301 16.05 21.76 7.15
C GLY A 301 15.04 21.20 6.14
N LYS A 302 14.22 20.23 6.55
CA LYS A 302 13.09 19.73 5.76
C LYS A 302 11.97 20.77 5.72
N ASP A 303 11.27 20.83 4.59
CA ASP A 303 10.12 21.71 4.41
C ASP A 303 8.96 21.25 5.30
N ASP A 304 8.43 22.16 6.10
CA ASP A 304 7.40 21.88 7.11
C ASP A 304 6.09 21.39 6.49
N ALA A 305 5.68 21.96 5.35
CA ALA A 305 4.49 21.50 4.63
C ALA A 305 4.68 20.06 4.11
N SER A 306 5.87 19.73 3.62
CA SER A 306 6.23 18.38 3.19
C SER A 306 6.20 17.37 4.34
N ILE A 307 6.71 17.73 5.53
CA ILE A 307 6.63 16.89 6.73
C ILE A 307 5.17 16.59 7.06
N LYS A 308 4.31 17.62 7.10
CA LYS A 308 2.88 17.48 7.40
C LYS A 308 2.16 16.60 6.38
N LYS A 309 2.44 16.78 5.08
CA LYS A 309 1.89 15.93 4.01
C LYS A 309 2.29 14.47 4.19
N PHE A 310 3.57 14.19 4.43
CA PHE A 310 4.07 12.82 4.64
C PHE A 310 3.41 12.16 5.85
N LEU A 311 3.43 12.84 7.01
CA LEU A 311 2.84 12.32 8.25
C LEU A 311 1.34 12.04 8.08
N LYS A 312 0.60 12.96 7.46
CA LYS A 312 -0.82 12.81 7.20
C LYS A 312 -1.10 11.69 6.20
N LYS A 313 -0.27 11.53 5.16
CA LYS A 313 -0.46 10.46 4.18
C LYS A 313 -0.22 9.08 4.79
N VAL A 314 0.91 8.85 5.46
CA VAL A 314 1.18 7.55 6.12
C VAL A 314 0.08 7.23 7.14
N ALA A 315 -0.29 8.20 7.98
CA ALA A 315 -1.33 8.00 8.99
C ALA A 315 -2.70 7.72 8.37
N SER A 316 -3.16 8.53 7.40
CA SER A 316 -4.50 8.34 6.80
C SER A 316 -4.60 7.07 5.96
N TYR A 317 -3.55 6.74 5.19
CA TYR A 317 -3.58 5.58 4.32
C TYR A 317 -3.54 4.27 5.11
N SER A 318 -2.66 4.17 6.11
CA SER A 318 -2.64 3.02 7.02
C SER A 318 -3.92 2.88 7.85
N TYR A 319 -4.44 3.99 8.40
CA TYR A 319 -5.68 3.98 9.17
C TYR A 319 -6.93 3.61 8.34
N GLY A 320 -6.85 3.78 7.02
CA GLY A 320 -7.87 3.34 6.07
C GLY A 320 -7.86 1.83 5.77
N LYS A 321 -6.79 1.11 6.14
CA LYS A 321 -6.65 -0.33 5.91
C LYS A 321 -6.96 -1.12 7.18
N ASN A 322 -7.81 -2.14 7.05
CA ASN A 322 -8.15 -3.02 8.17
C ASN A 322 -6.92 -3.87 8.51
N GLY A 323 -6.52 -3.94 9.78
CA GLY A 323 -5.33 -4.71 10.19
C GLY A 323 -4.00 -4.01 9.93
N MET A 324 -3.99 -2.69 9.73
CA MET A 324 -2.77 -1.88 9.70
C MET A 324 -2.75 -0.83 10.82
N CYS A 325 -1.62 -0.71 11.51
CA CYS A 325 -1.39 0.28 12.56
C CYS A 325 -0.07 1.01 12.32
N ALA A 326 -0.09 2.33 12.19
CA ALA A 326 1.12 3.14 12.05
C ALA A 326 1.51 3.81 13.37
N VAL A 327 2.79 3.70 13.74
CA VAL A 327 3.33 4.16 15.01
C VAL A 327 4.39 5.24 14.79
N LEU A 328 4.05 6.49 15.11
CA LEU A 328 4.91 7.66 14.88
C LEU A 328 6.20 7.55 15.69
N TRP A 329 7.38 7.67 15.07
CA TRP A 329 8.64 7.78 15.80
C TRP A 329 8.79 9.17 16.41
N ASP A 330 9.03 9.25 17.72
CA ASP A 330 9.25 10.53 18.42
C ASP A 330 10.33 10.34 19.47
N ASP A 331 11.48 10.98 19.27
CA ASP A 331 12.60 10.98 20.20
C ASP A 331 12.69 12.27 21.03
N SER A 332 11.71 13.16 20.87
CA SER A 332 11.42 14.31 21.73
C SER A 332 12.63 15.23 21.95
N ASN A 333 12.99 15.54 23.20
CA ASN A 333 14.06 16.47 23.52
C ASN A 333 15.47 15.92 23.19
N ALA A 334 15.61 14.60 23.02
CA ALA A 334 16.88 13.90 22.91
C ALA A 334 17.36 13.62 21.47
N GLY A 335 16.52 13.83 20.45
CA GLY A 335 16.88 13.44 19.10
C GLY A 335 16.40 14.38 18.01
N THR A 336 16.13 13.81 16.83
CA THR A 336 15.95 14.53 15.57
C THR A 336 14.48 14.57 15.11
N MET A 337 13.64 13.61 15.54
CA MET A 337 12.21 13.56 15.22
C MET A 337 11.39 14.05 16.42
N LYS A 338 11.20 15.36 16.48
CA LYS A 338 10.70 16.05 17.68
C LYS A 338 9.24 16.46 17.51
N TYR A 339 8.31 15.62 17.97
CA TYR A 339 6.87 15.90 17.81
C TYR A 339 6.18 16.31 19.12
N PHE A 340 6.45 15.59 20.22
CA PHE A 340 5.96 15.91 21.56
C PHE A 340 7.13 16.26 22.50
N ASP A 341 7.11 17.46 23.09
CA ASP A 341 8.05 17.89 24.11
C ASP A 341 7.66 17.30 25.47
N ARG A 342 8.43 16.31 25.93
CA ARG A 342 8.18 15.60 27.19
C ARG A 342 8.48 16.46 28.42
N THR A 343 9.30 17.51 28.28
CA THR A 343 9.62 18.41 29.40
C THR A 343 8.49 19.38 29.67
N SER A 344 7.89 19.94 28.61
CA SER A 344 6.77 20.88 28.73
C SER A 344 5.39 20.21 28.67
N LEU A 345 5.33 18.92 28.34
CA LEU A 345 4.10 18.15 28.11
C LEU A 345 3.22 18.80 27.03
N SER A 346 3.84 19.22 25.93
CA SER A 346 3.15 19.89 24.82
C SER A 346 3.70 19.46 23.46
N TRP A 347 2.92 19.63 22.41
CA TRP A 347 3.36 19.34 21.04
C TRP A 347 4.23 20.49 20.53
N TYR A 348 5.35 20.17 19.87
CA TYR A 348 6.21 21.19 19.26
C TYR A 348 5.45 21.97 18.16
N ASP A 349 4.62 21.26 17.40
CA ASP A 349 3.69 21.84 16.44
C ASP A 349 2.27 21.28 16.67
N ASN A 350 1.32 22.18 16.96
CA ASN A 350 -0.07 21.82 17.14
C ASN A 350 -0.77 21.43 15.83
N GLU A 351 -0.28 21.87 14.67
CA GLU A 351 -0.80 21.41 13.37
C GLU A 351 -0.47 19.93 13.16
N ILE A 352 0.73 19.48 13.54
CA ILE A 352 1.09 18.05 13.51
C ILE A 352 0.21 17.24 14.46
N LYS A 353 -0.06 17.74 15.67
CA LYS A 353 -1.05 17.11 16.57
C LYS A 353 -2.43 16.98 15.90
N GLN A 354 -2.86 18.05 15.22
CA GLN A 354 -4.19 18.12 14.61
C GLN A 354 -4.33 17.14 13.44
N ILE A 355 -3.25 16.86 12.69
CA ILE A 355 -3.23 15.85 11.63
C ILE A 355 -3.80 14.52 12.13
N PHE A 356 -3.35 14.02 13.28
CA PHE A 356 -3.79 12.72 13.79
C PHE A 356 -5.25 12.73 14.22
N ALA A 357 -5.71 13.83 14.83
CA ALA A 357 -7.12 14.01 15.16
C ALA A 357 -8.00 14.07 13.90
N ASP A 358 -7.54 14.76 12.85
CA ASP A 358 -8.24 14.87 11.57
C ASP A 358 -8.32 13.50 10.89
N VAL A 359 -7.23 12.74 10.85
CA VAL A 359 -7.20 11.37 10.31
C VAL A 359 -8.21 10.46 11.02
N ILE A 360 -8.24 10.48 12.36
CA ILE A 360 -9.18 9.69 13.15
C ILE A 360 -10.64 10.08 12.83
N SER A 361 -10.89 11.34 12.47
CA SER A 361 -12.22 11.82 12.05
C SER A 361 -12.55 11.54 10.58
N GLY A 362 -11.64 10.93 9.81
CA GLY A 362 -11.81 10.57 8.40
C GLY A 362 -11.14 11.50 7.40
N GLY A 363 -10.28 12.41 7.86
CA GLY A 363 -9.46 13.27 7.00
C GLY A 363 -8.37 12.47 6.28
N THR A 364 -8.16 12.77 5.00
CA THR A 364 -7.14 12.13 4.16
C THR A 364 -6.19 13.16 3.56
N GLU A 365 -5.04 12.70 3.09
CA GLU A 365 -4.18 13.45 2.17
C GLU A 365 -4.35 12.88 0.76
N ASP A 366 -5.02 13.65 -0.10
CA ASP A 366 -5.41 13.24 -1.45
C ASP A 366 -4.78 14.16 -2.50
N PRO A 367 -3.84 13.65 -3.33
CA PRO A 367 -3.20 14.43 -4.39
C PRO A 367 -4.04 14.54 -5.68
N GLY A 368 -5.21 13.89 -5.77
CA GLY A 368 -6.15 14.07 -6.88
C GLY A 368 -6.57 12.76 -7.55
N THR A 369 -6.81 12.82 -8.87
CA THR A 369 -7.33 11.66 -9.62
C THR A 369 -6.19 10.75 -10.07
N LYS A 370 -6.38 9.44 -9.92
CA LYS A 370 -5.46 8.43 -10.44
C LYS A 370 -5.79 8.03 -11.89
N THR A 371 -4.78 7.55 -12.61
CA THR A 371 -4.88 6.94 -13.94
C THR A 371 -4.05 5.66 -13.98
N ASP A 372 -4.38 4.74 -14.89
CA ASP A 372 -3.58 3.55 -15.20
C ASP A 372 -2.72 3.77 -16.45
N ARG A 373 -2.72 4.96 -17.05
CA ARG A 373 -2.07 5.21 -18.33
C ARG A 373 -1.56 6.64 -18.51
N ILE A 374 -0.55 6.75 -19.37
CA ILE A 374 -0.11 8.00 -20.00
C ILE A 374 -0.34 7.93 -21.50
N THR A 375 -0.65 9.06 -22.13
CA THR A 375 -0.66 9.21 -23.59
C THR A 375 0.33 10.31 -23.96
N LEU A 376 1.28 9.98 -24.83
CA LEU A 376 2.36 10.86 -25.26
C LEU A 376 2.21 11.17 -26.74
N THR A 377 2.31 12.44 -27.08
CA THR A 377 2.47 12.91 -28.46
C THR A 377 3.92 12.75 -28.90
N VAL A 378 4.17 12.78 -30.21
CA VAL A 378 5.55 12.71 -30.76
C VAL A 378 6.50 13.79 -30.25
N ASP A 379 5.98 14.94 -29.82
CA ASP A 379 6.78 16.06 -29.30
C ASP A 379 7.21 15.85 -27.84
N GLU A 380 6.56 14.92 -27.12
CA GLU A 380 6.86 14.55 -25.73
C GLU A 380 7.79 13.33 -25.63
N MET A 381 8.04 12.66 -26.75
CA MET A 381 8.93 11.51 -26.85
C MET A 381 10.30 11.90 -27.42
N THR A 382 11.31 11.07 -27.19
CA THR A 382 12.63 11.26 -27.79
C THR A 382 12.66 10.69 -29.20
N ALA A 383 12.93 11.51 -30.22
CA ALA A 383 13.01 11.06 -31.60
C ALA A 383 14.23 10.15 -31.83
N GLU A 384 14.02 9.04 -32.55
CA GLU A 384 15.02 8.05 -32.95
C GLU A 384 15.09 7.96 -34.48
N GLU A 385 16.09 7.28 -35.04
CA GLU A 385 16.26 7.15 -36.50
C GLU A 385 15.01 6.55 -37.19
N LYS A 386 14.32 5.62 -36.50
CA LYS A 386 13.19 4.87 -37.04
C LYS A 386 11.88 5.05 -36.26
N GLY A 387 11.83 5.94 -35.28
CA GLY A 387 10.65 6.08 -34.42
C GLY A 387 10.92 6.94 -33.21
N TYR A 388 10.48 6.47 -32.05
CA TYR A 388 10.53 7.24 -30.80
C TYR A 388 10.89 6.36 -29.60
N SER A 389 11.55 6.94 -28.61
CA SER A 389 11.81 6.35 -27.30
C SER A 389 11.10 7.13 -26.19
N ILE A 390 10.60 6.38 -25.20
CA ILE A 390 9.91 6.86 -24.01
C ILE A 390 10.78 6.51 -22.80
N ASP A 391 11.05 7.49 -21.94
CA ASP A 391 11.70 7.26 -20.65
C ASP A 391 10.70 6.66 -19.67
N MET A 392 10.94 5.40 -19.30
CA MET A 392 10.06 4.65 -18.42
C MET A 392 10.50 4.70 -16.96
N LYS A 393 11.70 5.22 -16.67
CA LYS A 393 12.31 5.19 -15.34
C LYS A 393 11.46 5.86 -14.27
N PRO A 394 10.89 7.06 -14.49
CA PRO A 394 10.07 7.71 -13.47
C PRO A 394 8.89 6.84 -13.02
N TYR A 395 8.28 6.08 -13.93
CA TYR A 395 7.16 5.19 -13.63
C TYR A 395 7.62 3.90 -12.94
N GLY A 396 8.78 3.36 -13.33
CA GLY A 396 9.40 2.25 -12.63
C GLY A 396 9.78 2.60 -11.19
N GLU A 397 10.30 3.80 -10.95
CA GLU A 397 10.62 4.33 -9.61
C GLU A 397 9.37 4.53 -8.75
N MET A 398 8.19 4.74 -9.36
CA MET A 398 6.89 4.71 -8.67
C MET A 398 6.40 3.28 -8.34
N GLY A 399 7.13 2.25 -8.78
CA GLY A 399 6.77 0.85 -8.58
C GLY A 399 5.73 0.32 -9.57
N LEU A 400 5.53 1.00 -10.70
CA LEU A 400 4.63 0.58 -11.78
C LEU A 400 5.35 -0.32 -12.79
N THR A 401 4.59 -1.19 -13.44
CA THR A 401 5.06 -1.98 -14.59
C THR A 401 4.16 -1.73 -15.79
N ALA A 402 4.73 -1.47 -16.98
CA ALA A 402 3.94 -1.39 -18.20
C ALA A 402 3.32 -2.75 -18.54
N SER A 403 2.01 -2.76 -18.80
CA SER A 403 1.23 -3.96 -19.11
C SER A 403 0.80 -4.00 -20.58
N SER A 404 0.58 -2.84 -21.19
CA SER A 404 0.30 -2.76 -22.63
C SER A 404 0.66 -1.39 -23.21
N VAL A 405 0.83 -1.36 -24.53
CA VAL A 405 1.17 -0.16 -25.29
C VAL A 405 0.26 -0.06 -26.50
N VAL A 406 -0.45 1.05 -26.64
CA VAL A 406 -1.28 1.35 -27.81
C VAL A 406 -0.58 2.44 -28.62
N VAL A 407 -0.30 2.18 -29.90
CA VAL A 407 0.29 3.18 -30.79
C VAL A 407 -0.70 3.55 -31.89
N GLU A 408 -1.01 4.84 -31.94
CA GLU A 408 -1.75 5.46 -33.01
C GLU A 408 -0.79 5.82 -34.14
N TYR A 409 -1.14 5.43 -35.36
CA TYR A 409 -0.29 5.65 -36.53
C TYR A 409 -1.11 6.01 -37.76
N GLU A 410 -0.45 6.63 -38.73
CA GLU A 410 -0.96 6.90 -40.07
C GLU A 410 -0.01 6.29 -41.10
N LEU A 411 -0.48 5.29 -41.82
CA LEU A 411 0.22 4.73 -42.97
C LEU A 411 -0.27 5.41 -44.24
N THR A 412 0.64 5.97 -45.03
CA THR A 412 0.33 6.77 -46.22
C THR A 412 0.89 6.12 -47.48
N SER A 413 0.39 6.54 -48.65
CA SER A 413 0.81 6.06 -49.98
C SER A 413 0.81 7.23 -50.96
N THR A 414 1.92 7.49 -51.64
CA THR A 414 2.00 8.57 -52.65
C THR A 414 1.21 8.25 -53.93
N LYS A 415 0.80 6.99 -54.12
CA LYS A 415 -0.06 6.55 -55.24
C LYS A 415 -1.51 6.30 -54.85
N ASN A 416 -1.91 6.59 -53.59
CA ASN A 416 -3.23 6.23 -53.04
C ASN A 416 -3.52 4.72 -53.21
N SER A 417 -2.49 3.89 -53.09
CA SER A 417 -2.60 2.43 -53.17
C SER A 417 -3.21 1.88 -51.89
N LYS A 418 -4.08 0.86 -52.03
CA LYS A 418 -4.53 0.04 -50.89
C LYS A 418 -3.62 -1.16 -50.62
N GLN A 419 -2.66 -1.43 -51.50
CA GLN A 419 -1.68 -2.51 -51.35
C GLN A 419 -0.47 -2.01 -50.56
N VAL A 420 -0.71 -1.40 -49.41
CA VAL A 420 0.33 -0.87 -48.54
C VAL A 420 0.23 -1.51 -47.17
N SER A 421 1.37 -1.98 -46.68
CA SER A 421 1.53 -2.54 -45.34
C SER A 421 2.81 -2.02 -44.72
N GLY A 422 2.90 -2.15 -43.40
CA GLY A 422 4.12 -1.89 -42.66
C GLY A 422 4.19 -2.73 -41.42
N ASP A 423 5.14 -2.41 -40.57
CA ASP A 423 5.35 -3.10 -39.30
C ASP A 423 5.81 -2.10 -38.25
N VAL A 424 5.10 -2.11 -37.12
CA VAL A 424 5.47 -1.36 -35.93
C VAL A 424 6.09 -2.33 -34.95
N VAL A 425 7.23 -1.97 -34.39
CA VAL A 425 7.96 -2.77 -33.42
C VAL A 425 8.04 -2.04 -32.10
N LEU A 426 7.80 -2.79 -31.03
CA LEU A 426 8.02 -2.39 -29.65
C LEU A 426 9.32 -3.03 -29.15
N SER A 427 10.33 -2.23 -28.84
CA SER A 427 11.66 -2.69 -28.43
C SER A 427 11.96 -2.27 -26.98
N PHE A 428 12.46 -3.17 -26.14
CA PHE A 428 12.74 -2.91 -24.72
C PHE A 428 13.80 -3.86 -24.13
N ASN A 429 14.27 -3.56 -22.92
CA ASN A 429 15.15 -4.44 -22.17
C ASN A 429 14.38 -5.29 -21.15
N PHE A 430 14.93 -6.44 -20.78
CA PHE A 430 14.46 -7.29 -19.69
C PHE A 430 15.63 -7.86 -18.89
N THR A 431 15.43 -8.06 -17.59
CA THR A 431 16.41 -8.66 -16.68
C THR A 431 16.21 -10.17 -16.66
N GLU A 432 17.22 -10.95 -17.06
CA GLU A 432 17.18 -12.42 -17.05
C GLU A 432 17.18 -13.02 -15.64
N SER A 433 16.28 -13.97 -15.38
CA SER A 433 16.14 -14.66 -14.10
C SER A 433 17.23 -15.70 -13.82
N GLY A 434 17.53 -15.94 -12.54
CA GLY A 434 18.28 -17.12 -12.07
C GLY A 434 19.79 -17.08 -12.29
N ASN A 435 20.40 -15.89 -12.37
CA ASN A 435 21.83 -15.72 -12.57
C ASN A 435 22.48 -15.00 -11.37
N ASP A 436 23.34 -15.70 -10.62
CA ASP A 436 23.98 -15.27 -9.36
C ASP A 436 25.17 -14.30 -9.53
N ASP A 437 25.49 -13.89 -10.77
CA ASP A 437 26.58 -12.93 -11.02
C ASP A 437 26.07 -11.50 -10.75
N GLU A 438 26.85 -10.70 -10.02
CA GLU A 438 26.55 -9.34 -9.50
C GLU A 438 26.22 -8.26 -10.57
N LYS A 439 25.94 -8.67 -11.81
CA LYS A 439 25.47 -7.86 -12.93
C LYS A 439 24.43 -8.68 -13.70
N THR A 440 23.18 -8.54 -13.30
CA THR A 440 21.97 -8.92 -14.05
C THR A 440 22.20 -8.87 -15.57
N ARG A 441 21.98 -9.98 -16.28
CA ARG A 441 22.13 -9.97 -17.75
C ARG A 441 20.94 -9.24 -18.35
N HIS A 442 21.11 -7.93 -18.52
CA HIS A 442 20.22 -7.07 -19.29
C HIS A 442 20.19 -7.58 -20.73
N CYS A 443 19.03 -8.05 -21.16
CA CYS A 443 18.80 -8.58 -22.49
C CYS A 443 17.86 -7.64 -23.24
N TRP A 444 18.07 -7.49 -24.54
CA TRP A 444 17.15 -6.74 -25.39
C TRP A 444 16.16 -7.71 -26.06
N THR A 445 14.94 -7.24 -26.27
CA THR A 445 13.89 -7.98 -27.00
C THR A 445 13.01 -7.02 -27.79
N PHE A 446 12.16 -7.59 -28.64
CA PHE A 446 11.16 -6.85 -29.40
C PHE A 446 9.90 -7.66 -29.65
N ILE A 447 8.79 -6.95 -29.84
CA ILE A 447 7.49 -7.50 -30.25
C ILE A 447 7.06 -6.71 -31.49
N ASP A 448 6.71 -7.40 -32.57
CA ASP A 448 6.30 -6.78 -33.83
C ASP A 448 4.80 -6.98 -34.09
N ASN A 449 4.21 -6.00 -34.77
CA ASN A 449 2.83 -6.04 -35.22
C ASN A 449 2.75 -5.50 -36.65
N ALA A 450 2.35 -6.38 -37.57
CA ALA A 450 2.06 -5.99 -38.95
C ALA A 450 0.85 -5.04 -38.99
N VAL A 451 1.02 -3.92 -39.68
CA VAL A 451 0.03 -2.85 -39.80
C VAL A 451 -0.38 -2.61 -41.25
N GLY A 452 -1.60 -2.09 -41.43
CA GLY A 452 -2.19 -1.85 -42.74
C GLY A 452 -2.70 -0.41 -42.88
N ILE A 453 -2.91 0.01 -44.14
CA ILE A 453 -3.33 1.37 -44.48
C ILE A 453 -4.76 1.71 -44.03
N ASP A 454 -5.62 0.70 -43.84
CA ASP A 454 -7.01 0.88 -43.40
C ASP A 454 -7.16 0.87 -41.86
N LYS A 455 -6.06 0.89 -41.12
CA LYS A 455 -6.02 0.87 -39.65
C LYS A 455 -5.26 2.11 -39.14
N THR A 456 -5.62 2.55 -37.94
CA THR A 456 -5.01 3.74 -37.29
C THR A 456 -4.38 3.42 -35.95
N LEU A 457 -4.51 2.20 -35.44
CA LEU A 457 -4.07 1.79 -34.11
C LEU A 457 -3.49 0.37 -34.16
N THR A 458 -2.48 0.12 -33.33
CA THR A 458 -1.96 -1.21 -33.01
C THR A 458 -1.66 -1.31 -31.52
N THR A 459 -1.76 -2.50 -30.94
CA THR A 459 -1.62 -2.73 -29.50
C THR A 459 -0.62 -3.84 -29.24
N PHE A 460 0.26 -3.61 -28.29
CA PHE A 460 1.24 -4.56 -27.79
C PHE A 460 0.91 -4.92 -26.34
N GLU A 461 0.92 -6.21 -26.03
CA GLU A 461 0.84 -6.70 -24.66
C GLU A 461 2.26 -6.90 -24.12
N ILE A 462 2.52 -6.35 -22.93
CA ILE A 462 3.76 -6.58 -22.20
C ILE A 462 3.40 -7.46 -21.01
N PRO A 463 3.78 -8.74 -21.01
CA PRO A 463 3.39 -9.61 -19.93
C PRO A 463 4.10 -9.19 -18.63
N VAL A 464 3.31 -8.93 -17.59
CA VAL A 464 3.76 -8.49 -16.27
C VAL A 464 4.39 -9.67 -15.52
N GLY A 465 5.50 -9.40 -14.81
CA GLY A 465 6.24 -10.43 -14.08
C GLY A 465 7.20 -11.23 -14.97
N GLU A 466 7.55 -12.43 -14.49
CA GLU A 466 8.54 -13.28 -15.14
C GLU A 466 7.97 -13.97 -16.39
N ASN A 467 8.61 -13.74 -17.54
CA ASN A 467 8.15 -14.19 -18.84
C ASN A 467 9.29 -14.59 -19.77
N ALA A 468 8.98 -15.41 -20.77
CA ALA A 468 9.94 -15.81 -21.80
C ALA A 468 9.96 -14.80 -22.95
N PHE A 469 11.11 -14.18 -23.18
CA PHE A 469 11.33 -13.19 -24.23
C PHE A 469 12.34 -13.72 -25.28
N PRO A 470 12.09 -13.51 -26.58
CA PRO A 470 13.09 -13.79 -27.62
C PRO A 470 14.25 -12.79 -27.52
N THR A 471 15.51 -13.23 -27.63
CA THR A 471 16.68 -12.34 -27.50
C THR A 471 17.15 -11.74 -28.83
N GLY A 472 16.51 -12.12 -29.94
CA GLY A 472 17.00 -11.82 -31.29
C GLY A 472 18.23 -12.64 -31.72
N ASP A 473 18.83 -13.41 -30.81
CA ASP A 473 19.93 -14.33 -31.14
C ASP A 473 19.41 -15.66 -31.68
N LYS A 474 20.28 -16.36 -32.41
CA LYS A 474 20.03 -17.71 -32.90
C LYS A 474 21.02 -18.69 -32.32
N ASP A 475 20.54 -19.89 -32.00
CA ASP A 475 21.40 -21.01 -31.63
C ASP A 475 22.20 -21.54 -32.84
N ASP A 476 23.10 -22.49 -32.59
CA ASP A 476 23.94 -23.13 -33.62
C ASP A 476 23.11 -23.84 -34.71
N ASP A 477 21.84 -24.15 -34.44
CA ASP A 477 20.88 -24.74 -35.38
C ASP A 477 20.03 -23.68 -36.11
N GLY A 478 20.23 -22.39 -35.84
CA GLY A 478 19.51 -21.27 -36.45
C GLY A 478 18.13 -20.98 -35.86
N LYS A 479 17.78 -21.55 -34.71
CA LYS A 479 16.53 -21.30 -33.99
C LYS A 479 16.66 -20.11 -33.05
N ASP A 480 15.57 -19.37 -32.88
CA ASP A 480 15.55 -18.18 -32.04
C ASP A 480 15.73 -18.56 -30.56
N ILE A 481 16.63 -17.85 -29.89
CA ILE A 481 16.91 -18.04 -28.47
C ILE A 481 15.87 -17.29 -27.66
N THR A 482 15.30 -17.96 -26.66
CA THR A 482 14.41 -17.35 -25.67
C THR A 482 15.06 -17.40 -24.30
N LYS A 483 14.82 -16.36 -23.51
CA LYS A 483 15.27 -16.27 -22.12
C LYS A 483 14.12 -15.85 -21.23
N THR A 484 14.16 -16.29 -19.97
CA THR A 484 13.14 -15.94 -18.99
C THR A 484 13.63 -14.75 -18.17
N GLY A 485 12.76 -13.77 -17.94
CA GLY A 485 13.11 -12.58 -17.17
C GLY A 485 11.93 -11.62 -17.00
N THR A 486 12.21 -10.42 -16.49
CA THR A 486 11.20 -9.38 -16.20
C THR A 486 11.47 -8.12 -17.02
N PHE A 487 10.40 -7.49 -17.53
CA PHE A 487 10.48 -6.20 -18.23
C PHE A 487 11.24 -5.14 -17.41
N GLU A 488 12.17 -4.43 -18.03
CA GLU A 488 12.89 -3.32 -17.40
C GLU A 488 12.19 -1.99 -17.71
N MET A 489 11.82 -1.27 -16.66
CA MET A 489 11.21 0.06 -16.75
C MET A 489 12.22 1.17 -17.09
N ASP A 490 13.24 0.88 -17.92
CA ASP A 490 14.26 1.86 -18.31
C ASP A 490 13.80 2.72 -19.48
N TYR A 491 13.40 2.09 -20.57
CA TYR A 491 12.90 2.78 -21.75
C TYR A 491 12.00 1.85 -22.55
N LEU A 492 11.17 2.45 -23.39
CA LEU A 492 10.34 1.76 -24.37
C LEU A 492 10.55 2.43 -25.74
N LYS A 493 10.84 1.64 -26.78
CA LYS A 493 11.00 2.14 -28.15
C LYS A 493 9.85 1.68 -29.02
N VAL A 494 9.27 2.60 -29.79
CA VAL A 494 8.25 2.32 -30.80
C VAL A 494 8.80 2.74 -32.15
N GLU A 495 8.99 1.77 -33.05
CA GLU A 495 9.73 1.96 -34.29
C GLU A 495 8.95 1.49 -35.52
N ASN A 496 9.10 2.22 -36.63
CA ASN A 496 8.76 1.75 -37.96
C ASN A 496 9.89 0.84 -38.45
N TRP A 497 9.62 -0.46 -38.58
CA TRP A 497 10.63 -1.41 -39.01
C TRP A 497 10.73 -1.51 -40.53
N TRP A 498 9.58 -1.65 -41.19
CA TRP A 498 9.48 -1.66 -42.64
C TRP A 498 8.13 -1.16 -43.12
N THR A 499 8.12 -0.63 -44.34
CA THR A 499 6.92 -0.33 -45.11
C THR A 499 7.06 -0.89 -46.52
N TRP A 500 5.97 -1.38 -47.09
CA TRP A 500 5.95 -2.00 -48.40
C TRP A 500 4.72 -1.58 -49.20
N SER A 501 4.88 -1.45 -50.52
CA SER A 501 3.77 -1.26 -51.45
C SER A 501 3.85 -2.22 -52.62
N GLY A 502 2.69 -2.76 -53.02
CA GLY A 502 2.54 -3.56 -54.23
C GLY A 502 2.53 -2.76 -55.53
N VAL A 503 2.52 -1.41 -55.44
CA VAL A 503 2.44 -0.52 -56.60
C VAL A 503 3.82 0.05 -56.93
N THR A 504 4.29 -0.19 -58.16
CA THR A 504 5.59 0.31 -58.63
C THR A 504 5.70 1.83 -58.53
N GLY A 505 6.75 2.31 -57.84
CA GLY A 505 7.02 3.73 -57.65
C GLY A 505 6.10 4.41 -56.64
N ASP A 506 5.39 3.63 -55.82
CA ASP A 506 4.73 4.10 -54.61
C ASP A 506 5.71 4.18 -53.45
N GLU A 507 5.54 5.19 -52.62
CA GLU A 507 6.40 5.47 -51.46
C GLU A 507 5.52 5.49 -50.22
N PRO A 508 5.36 4.33 -49.55
CA PRO A 508 4.61 4.28 -48.31
C PRO A 508 5.40 4.88 -47.16
N ALA A 509 4.72 5.59 -46.26
CA ALA A 509 5.33 6.14 -45.05
C ALA A 509 4.42 5.90 -43.84
N LEU A 510 4.99 5.32 -42.78
CA LEU A 510 4.34 5.11 -41.50
C LEU A 510 4.71 6.23 -40.55
N ASN A 511 3.70 6.95 -40.06
CA ASN A 511 3.87 8.07 -39.14
C ASN A 511 3.20 7.73 -37.81
N ILE A 512 3.99 7.56 -36.75
CA ILE A 512 3.46 7.42 -35.39
C ILE A 512 2.88 8.78 -34.95
N LYS A 513 1.73 8.77 -34.29
CA LYS A 513 1.02 9.98 -33.84
C LYS A 513 1.06 10.11 -32.32
N ASN A 514 0.50 9.12 -31.64
CA ASN A 514 0.40 9.07 -30.19
C ASN A 514 0.78 7.67 -29.69
N VAL A 515 1.40 7.60 -28.52
CA VAL A 515 1.70 6.34 -27.83
C VAL A 515 1.07 6.40 -26.46
N THR A 516 0.17 5.46 -26.17
CA THR A 516 -0.42 5.29 -24.84
C THR A 516 0.24 4.10 -24.16
N VAL A 517 0.84 4.32 -22.99
CA VAL A 517 1.38 3.25 -22.15
C VAL A 517 0.41 3.03 -21.00
N ILE A 518 -0.02 1.78 -20.82
CA ILE A 518 -0.92 1.35 -19.75
C ILE A 518 -0.09 0.54 -18.75
N PHE A 519 -0.28 0.80 -17.46
CA PHE A 519 0.43 0.19 -16.35
C PHE A 519 -0.42 -0.88 -15.66
N ASP A 520 0.20 -1.67 -14.80
CA ASP A 520 -0.43 -2.69 -13.99
C ASP A 520 -1.25 -2.13 -12.81
N ASN A 521 -0.94 -0.90 -12.39
CA ASN A 521 -1.57 -0.23 -11.25
C ASN A 521 -1.91 1.24 -11.55
N PHE A 522 -2.82 1.79 -10.74
CA PHE A 522 -3.21 3.19 -10.79
C PHE A 522 -2.19 4.08 -10.06
N PHE A 523 -1.87 5.23 -10.67
CA PHE A 523 -0.94 6.23 -10.13
C PHE A 523 -1.45 7.65 -10.34
N TYR A 524 -0.83 8.61 -9.65
CA TYR A 524 -1.12 10.04 -9.87
C TYR A 524 -0.23 10.58 -11.00
N PRO A 525 -0.79 11.13 -12.10
CA PRO A 525 0.02 11.61 -13.23
C PRO A 525 0.53 13.04 -12.99
N ASP A 526 1.76 13.35 -13.42
CA ASP A 526 2.33 14.71 -13.31
C ASP A 526 1.73 15.72 -14.32
N GLN A 527 1.14 15.24 -15.42
CA GLN A 527 0.54 16.06 -16.48
C GLN A 527 -0.99 16.11 -16.35
N PRO A 528 -1.65 17.21 -16.78
CA PRO A 528 -3.11 17.27 -16.82
C PRO A 528 -3.66 16.15 -17.72
N ILE A 529 -4.68 15.45 -17.22
CA ILE A 529 -5.38 14.39 -17.96
C ILE A 529 -6.15 15.04 -19.11
N GLU A 530 -5.64 14.97 -20.34
CA GLU A 530 -6.51 15.04 -21.52
C GLU A 530 -7.13 13.65 -21.71
N THR A 531 -8.38 13.49 -21.27
CA THR A 531 -9.21 12.32 -21.62
C THR A 531 -9.44 12.29 -23.13
N THR A 532 -8.52 11.67 -23.88
CA THR A 532 -8.74 11.36 -25.29
C THR A 532 -9.57 10.07 -25.35
N THR A 533 -10.85 10.21 -25.65
CA THR A 533 -11.73 9.06 -25.94
C THR A 533 -11.36 8.51 -27.32
N THR A 534 -10.45 7.53 -27.37
CA THR A 534 -10.07 6.86 -28.63
C THR A 534 -11.23 6.01 -29.13
N THR A 535 -12.07 6.59 -29.99
CA THR A 535 -13.17 5.87 -30.64
C THR A 535 -12.60 5.01 -31.78
N THR A 536 -12.56 3.70 -31.57
CA THR A 536 -12.11 2.74 -32.59
C THR A 536 -13.20 2.63 -33.66
N THR A 537 -13.00 3.28 -34.82
CA THR A 537 -13.96 3.24 -35.93
C THR A 537 -13.78 1.96 -36.74
N THR A 538 -14.64 0.96 -36.52
CA THR A 538 -14.72 -0.24 -37.38
C THR A 538 -15.54 0.09 -38.62
N THR A 539 -14.88 0.19 -39.78
CA THR A 539 -15.56 0.46 -41.06
C THR A 539 -16.27 -0.79 -41.56
N THR A 540 -17.61 -0.83 -41.45
CA THR A 540 -18.44 -1.81 -42.17
C THR A 540 -19.19 -1.09 -43.30
N THR A 541 -18.91 -1.49 -44.54
CA THR A 541 -19.55 -0.96 -45.75
C THR A 541 -20.99 -1.45 -45.85
N THR A 542 -21.98 -0.56 -45.81
CA THR A 542 -23.32 -0.82 -46.40
C THR A 542 -23.99 0.46 -46.87
N THR A 543 -24.74 0.28 -47.94
CA THR A 543 -25.38 1.15 -48.93
C THR A 543 -26.09 2.43 -48.44
N THR A 544 -25.99 3.43 -49.31
CA THR A 544 -26.58 4.78 -49.31
C THR A 544 -28.07 4.84 -48.97
N GLU A 545 -28.42 5.60 -47.93
CA GLU A 545 -29.67 6.36 -47.90
C GLU A 545 -29.43 7.74 -47.28
N THR A 546 -29.79 8.77 -48.03
CA THR A 546 -29.61 10.19 -47.72
C THR A 546 -30.41 10.56 -46.47
N THR A 547 -29.73 10.90 -45.37
CA THR A 547 -30.37 11.56 -44.23
C THR A 547 -29.62 12.82 -43.85
N THR A 548 -30.34 13.93 -43.85
CA THR A 548 -29.89 15.29 -43.59
C THR A 548 -29.35 15.43 -42.17
N THR A 549 -28.08 15.81 -42.04
CA THR A 549 -27.46 16.16 -40.76
C THR A 549 -28.10 17.43 -40.20
N THR A 550 -28.84 17.29 -39.10
CA THR A 550 -29.26 18.43 -38.28
C THR A 550 -28.36 18.47 -37.05
N THR A 551 -27.49 19.47 -36.99
CA THR A 551 -26.70 19.80 -35.80
C THR A 551 -27.63 20.08 -34.63
N THR A 552 -27.68 19.19 -33.64
CA THR A 552 -28.43 19.41 -32.41
C THR A 552 -27.43 19.71 -31.29
N THR A 553 -27.41 20.96 -30.86
CA THR A 553 -26.77 21.42 -29.64
C THR A 553 -27.53 20.82 -28.45
N THR A 554 -26.96 19.81 -27.77
CA THR A 554 -27.59 19.24 -26.58
C THR A 554 -27.42 20.22 -25.41
N THR A 555 -28.53 20.89 -25.10
CA THR A 555 -28.72 21.63 -23.86
C THR A 555 -29.10 20.60 -22.80
N THR A 556 -28.30 20.47 -21.75
CA THR A 556 -28.54 19.60 -20.60
C THR A 556 -29.89 19.94 -19.99
N THR A 557 -30.86 19.03 -20.13
CA THR A 557 -32.13 19.10 -19.41
C THR A 557 -32.12 17.93 -18.44
N THR A 558 -32.13 18.23 -17.15
CA THR A 558 -32.27 17.27 -16.05
C THR A 558 -33.64 16.60 -16.15
N VAL A 559 -33.64 15.31 -16.47
CA VAL A 559 -34.84 14.45 -16.41
C VAL A 559 -34.82 13.79 -15.03
N GLU A 560 -35.90 13.92 -14.26
CA GLU A 560 -36.00 13.26 -12.95
C GLU A 560 -36.17 11.73 -13.11
N PRO A 561 -35.59 10.93 -12.19
CA PRO A 561 -35.72 9.47 -12.22
C PRO A 561 -37.19 9.06 -12.06
N VAL A 562 -37.66 8.15 -12.92
CA VAL A 562 -39.05 7.68 -12.94
C VAL A 562 -39.22 6.34 -12.18
N GLY A 563 -38.11 5.70 -11.77
CA GLY A 563 -38.07 4.41 -11.09
C GLY A 563 -37.25 4.39 -9.78
N VAL A 564 -36.84 3.20 -9.34
CA VAL A 564 -35.98 3.01 -8.17
C VAL A 564 -34.54 3.36 -8.57
N LYS A 565 -33.87 4.22 -7.80
CA LYS A 565 -32.45 4.53 -8.01
C LYS A 565 -31.62 3.25 -7.89
N GLY A 566 -30.74 2.98 -8.85
CA GLY A 566 -29.99 1.72 -8.97
C GLY A 566 -30.70 0.58 -9.72
N ASP A 567 -31.98 0.71 -10.08
CA ASP A 567 -32.68 -0.23 -10.96
C ASP A 567 -32.44 0.16 -12.42
N VAL A 568 -31.34 -0.36 -12.97
CA VAL A 568 -30.78 -0.01 -14.29
C VAL A 568 -31.51 -0.75 -15.40
N ASN A 569 -32.09 -1.91 -15.09
CA ASN A 569 -32.82 -2.72 -16.05
C ASN A 569 -34.34 -2.46 -16.05
N ASP A 570 -34.86 -1.68 -15.09
CA ASP A 570 -36.27 -1.29 -14.89
C ASP A 570 -37.19 -2.49 -14.61
N ASP A 571 -36.71 -3.48 -13.85
CA ASP A 571 -37.46 -4.68 -13.43
C ASP A 571 -38.12 -4.56 -12.05
N GLY A 572 -37.88 -3.46 -11.34
CA GLY A 572 -38.44 -3.13 -10.04
C GLY A 572 -37.58 -3.54 -8.85
N GLU A 573 -36.45 -4.22 -9.06
CA GLU A 573 -35.54 -4.68 -8.01
C GLU A 573 -34.09 -4.24 -8.33
N VAL A 574 -33.31 -3.94 -7.29
CA VAL A 574 -31.88 -3.63 -7.46
C VAL A 574 -31.07 -4.91 -7.24
N THR A 575 -30.51 -5.47 -8.30
CA THR A 575 -29.83 -6.77 -8.29
C THR A 575 -28.50 -6.75 -9.06
N ILE A 576 -27.79 -7.87 -9.07
CA ILE A 576 -26.55 -8.02 -9.86
C ILE A 576 -26.81 -7.85 -11.37
N ALA A 577 -28.04 -8.05 -11.83
CA ALA A 577 -28.40 -7.82 -13.23
C ALA A 577 -28.27 -6.34 -13.62
N ASP A 578 -28.51 -5.42 -12.68
CA ASP A 578 -28.37 -3.98 -12.86
C ASP A 578 -26.91 -3.56 -12.96
N VAL A 579 -26.05 -4.13 -12.10
CA VAL A 579 -24.60 -3.95 -12.19
C VAL A 579 -24.07 -4.46 -13.53
N VAL A 580 -24.48 -5.66 -13.97
CA VAL A 580 -24.03 -6.21 -15.26
C VAL A 580 -24.51 -5.33 -16.41
N ARG A 581 -25.74 -4.83 -16.37
CA ARG A 581 -26.28 -3.94 -17.40
C ARG A 581 -25.55 -2.61 -17.41
N LEU A 582 -25.26 -2.04 -16.24
CA LEU A 582 -24.50 -0.81 -16.08
C LEU A 582 -23.06 -0.97 -16.56
N CYS A 583 -22.39 -2.06 -16.21
CA CYS A 583 -21.05 -2.39 -16.72
C CYS A 583 -21.03 -2.44 -18.25
N ARG A 584 -22.03 -3.08 -18.87
CA ARG A 584 -22.14 -3.13 -20.34
C ARG A 584 -22.41 -1.76 -20.94
N TYR A 585 -23.21 -0.93 -20.28
CA TYR A 585 -23.48 0.44 -20.71
C TYR A 585 -22.24 1.34 -20.60
N VAL A 586 -21.54 1.33 -19.47
CA VAL A 586 -20.31 2.09 -19.23
C VAL A 586 -19.18 1.61 -20.14
N ALA A 587 -19.11 0.31 -20.42
CA ALA A 587 -18.17 -0.27 -21.39
C ALA A 587 -18.55 0.04 -22.85
N GLN A 588 -19.65 0.77 -23.10
CA GLN A 588 -20.17 1.08 -24.43
C GLN A 588 -20.33 -0.18 -25.29
N ASP A 589 -20.86 -1.25 -24.69
CA ASP A 589 -21.11 -2.51 -25.40
C ASP A 589 -22.20 -2.32 -26.46
N ASP A 590 -21.80 -2.21 -27.72
CA ASP A 590 -22.68 -2.06 -28.89
C ASP A 590 -23.68 -3.21 -29.07
N THR A 591 -23.51 -4.33 -28.35
CA THR A 591 -24.44 -5.47 -28.33
C THR A 591 -25.49 -5.37 -27.23
N LEU A 592 -25.49 -4.31 -26.43
CA LEU A 592 -26.50 -4.06 -25.40
C LEU A 592 -27.84 -3.68 -26.05
N VAL A 593 -28.69 -4.68 -26.26
CA VAL A 593 -30.03 -4.51 -26.85
C VAL A 593 -31.12 -4.92 -25.84
N PRO A 594 -32.16 -4.10 -25.63
CA PRO A 594 -32.29 -2.72 -26.12
C PRO A 594 -31.30 -1.79 -25.41
N ALA A 595 -30.93 -0.69 -26.08
CA ALA A 595 -30.16 0.39 -25.47
C ALA A 595 -30.89 0.95 -24.23
N MET A 596 -30.13 1.46 -23.26
CA MET A 596 -30.72 2.07 -22.07
C MET A 596 -31.56 3.29 -22.43
N THR A 597 -32.77 3.36 -21.87
CA THR A 597 -33.63 4.53 -21.98
C THR A 597 -33.09 5.68 -21.12
N ALA A 598 -33.51 6.91 -21.38
CA ALA A 598 -33.14 8.06 -20.55
C ALA A 598 -33.52 7.88 -19.06
N ALA A 599 -34.61 7.16 -18.77
CA ALA A 599 -35.01 6.83 -17.41
C ALA A 599 -34.05 5.82 -16.76
N GLN A 600 -33.61 4.81 -17.49
CA GLN A 600 -32.62 3.83 -17.01
C GLN A 600 -31.25 4.47 -16.78
N VAL A 601 -30.86 5.44 -17.62
CA VAL A 601 -29.64 6.24 -17.40
C VAL A 601 -29.78 7.11 -16.15
N ALA A 602 -30.95 7.73 -15.92
CA ALA A 602 -31.20 8.49 -14.70
C ALA A 602 -31.23 7.62 -13.43
N ASN A 603 -31.72 6.37 -13.51
CA ASN A 603 -31.65 5.43 -12.38
C ASN A 603 -30.21 4.94 -12.13
N ALA A 604 -29.36 4.94 -13.16
CA ALA A 604 -27.98 4.47 -13.08
C ALA A 604 -27.02 5.47 -12.42
N ASP A 605 -27.34 6.76 -12.42
CA ASP A 605 -26.60 7.80 -11.68
C ASP A 605 -26.90 7.68 -10.17
N VAL A 606 -26.27 6.69 -9.53
CA VAL A 606 -26.47 6.36 -8.12
C VAL A 606 -25.60 7.22 -7.20
N ASN A 607 -24.58 7.88 -7.72
CA ASN A 607 -23.78 8.83 -6.93
C ASN A 607 -24.36 10.28 -6.96
N GLY A 608 -25.27 10.58 -7.90
CA GLY A 608 -25.97 11.85 -8.03
C GLY A 608 -25.13 12.98 -8.67
N ASP A 609 -24.09 12.64 -9.43
CA ASP A 609 -23.20 13.61 -10.06
C ASP A 609 -23.60 13.97 -11.51
N ALA A 610 -24.71 13.41 -11.99
CA ALA A 610 -25.26 13.57 -13.35
C ALA A 610 -24.39 12.95 -14.46
N ILE A 611 -23.44 12.09 -14.10
CA ILE A 611 -22.59 11.30 -14.99
C ILE A 611 -22.86 9.82 -14.66
N VAL A 612 -22.89 8.96 -15.68
CA VAL A 612 -23.05 7.50 -15.47
C VAL A 612 -21.75 6.81 -15.86
N ASP A 613 -20.95 6.44 -14.87
CA ASP A 613 -19.61 5.86 -15.07
C ASP A 613 -19.27 4.72 -14.08
N SER A 614 -17.98 4.38 -13.97
CA SER A 614 -17.52 3.29 -13.09
C SER A 614 -17.73 3.57 -11.60
N SER A 615 -17.92 4.83 -11.22
CA SER A 615 -18.27 5.25 -9.88
C SER A 615 -19.67 4.73 -9.50
N ASP A 616 -20.61 4.78 -10.44
CA ASP A 616 -21.97 4.24 -10.23
C ASP A 616 -21.98 2.72 -10.12
N ILE A 617 -21.16 2.04 -10.94
CA ILE A 617 -20.94 0.60 -10.82
C ILE A 617 -20.45 0.25 -9.41
N THR A 618 -19.50 1.04 -8.90
CA THR A 618 -18.90 0.82 -7.59
C THR A 618 -19.91 1.04 -6.46
N VAL A 619 -20.71 2.11 -6.53
CA VAL A 619 -21.76 2.41 -5.54
C VAL A 619 -22.84 1.34 -5.56
N LEU A 620 -23.28 0.92 -6.75
CA LEU A 620 -24.30 -0.12 -6.92
C LEU A 620 -23.80 -1.50 -6.46
N ALA A 621 -22.55 -1.86 -6.75
CA ALA A 621 -21.93 -3.10 -6.29
C ALA A 621 -21.75 -3.11 -4.75
N ARG A 622 -21.37 -1.98 -4.16
CA ARG A 622 -21.28 -1.81 -2.71
C ARG A 622 -22.65 -1.93 -2.04
N PHE A 623 -23.71 -1.42 -2.66
CA PHE A 623 -25.08 -1.56 -2.17
C PHE A 623 -25.52 -3.03 -2.13
N LEU A 624 -25.28 -3.78 -3.21
CA LEU A 624 -25.59 -5.22 -3.26
C LEU A 624 -24.75 -6.04 -2.26
N ALA A 625 -23.54 -5.59 -1.95
CA ALA A 625 -22.68 -6.19 -0.93
C ALA A 625 -23.06 -5.76 0.51
N HIS A 626 -24.13 -4.97 0.68
CA HIS A 626 -24.56 -4.38 1.97
C HIS A 626 -23.46 -3.55 2.66
N LEU A 627 -22.58 -2.93 1.86
CA LEU A 627 -21.55 -2.01 2.31
C LEU A 627 -22.07 -0.56 2.39
N VAL A 628 -23.17 -0.25 1.70
CA VAL A 628 -23.93 1.01 1.81
C VAL A 628 -25.43 0.70 1.93
N GLU A 629 -26.17 1.52 2.71
CA GLU A 629 -27.59 1.28 3.01
C GLU A 629 -28.55 1.76 1.90
N THR A 630 -28.09 2.63 1.00
CA THR A 630 -28.89 3.24 -0.08
C THR A 630 -28.04 3.50 -1.32
N VAL A 631 -28.69 3.56 -2.48
CA VAL A 631 -28.18 4.04 -3.78
C VAL A 631 -28.87 5.34 -4.19
#